data_AF-A0A7X6L2M7-F1
#
_entry.id   AF-A0A7X6L2M7-F1
#
_cell.length_a   1.000
_cell.length_b   1.000
_cell.length_c   1.000
_cell.angle_alpha   90.00
_cell.angle_beta   90.00
_cell.angle_gamma   90.00
#
_symmetry.space_group_name_H-M   'P 1'
#
loop_
_entity.id
_entity.type
_entity.pdbx_description
1 polymer ?
#
loop_
_entity_poly.entity_id
_entity_poly.type
_entity_poly.pdbx_seq_one_letter_code
_entity_poly.pdbx_strand_id
1 'polypeptide(L)'
;MTALPARDLRNHTADVLRRVEAGEEIEILKDNRPVAKIIPLPRRRQWVPAAEVLRELVRLGPDTTGLREELRQTLSETTDDLPW
;
A
#
# COMPACT_ATOMS: atom_id res chain seq x y z
N MET A 1 -13.94 -9.85 12.40
CA MET A 1 -14.24 -10.12 10.99
C MET A 1 -15.75 -10.19 10.86
N THR A 2 -16.33 -9.33 10.02
CA THR A 2 -17.78 -9.20 9.87
C THR A 2 -18.20 -9.85 8.56
N ALA A 3 -19.20 -10.73 8.57
CA ALA A 3 -19.73 -11.36 7.37
C ALA A 3 -21.09 -10.78 7.00
N LEU A 4 -21.27 -10.44 5.72
CA LEU A 4 -22.50 -9.87 5.17
C LEU A 4 -22.96 -10.65 3.92
N PRO A 5 -24.26 -11.00 3.82
CA PRO A 5 -24.84 -11.51 2.58
C PRO A 5 -24.69 -10.54 1.41
N ALA A 6 -24.49 -11.05 0.19
CA ALA A 6 -24.40 -10.24 -1.03
C ALA A 6 -25.63 -9.34 -1.26
N ARG A 7 -26.81 -9.78 -0.80
CA ARG A 7 -28.04 -8.97 -0.83
C ARG A 7 -27.97 -7.75 0.08
N ASP A 8 -27.33 -7.87 1.25
CA ASP A 8 -27.25 -6.80 2.23
C ASP A 8 -26.22 -5.76 1.78
N LEU A 9 -25.13 -6.20 1.13
CA LEU A 9 -24.21 -5.32 0.43
C LEU A 9 -24.94 -4.46 -0.61
N ARG A 10 -25.76 -5.07 -1.47
CA ARG A 10 -26.50 -4.35 -2.53
C ARG A 10 -27.46 -3.30 -1.95
N ASN A 11 -28.09 -3.61 -0.83
CA ASN A 11 -29.10 -2.73 -0.22
C ASN A 11 -28.45 -1.60 0.61
N HIS A 12 -27.24 -1.81 1.14
CA HIS A 12 -26.57 -0.88 2.07
C HIS A 12 -25.14 -0.52 1.64
N THR A 13 -24.89 -0.42 0.33
CA THR A 13 -23.54 -0.22 -0.23
C THR A 13 -22.80 0.94 0.41
N ALA A 14 -23.46 2.09 0.59
CA ALA A 14 -22.84 3.30 1.14
C ALA A 14 -22.37 3.12 2.60
N ASP A 15 -23.18 2.45 3.43
CA ASP A 15 -22.84 2.20 4.83
C ASP A 15 -21.71 1.18 4.96
N VAL A 16 -21.75 0.13 4.12
CA VAL A 16 -20.68 -0.88 4.06
C VAL A 16 -19.36 -0.23 3.64
N LEU A 17 -19.36 0.59 2.58
CA LEU A 17 -18.15 1.28 2.14
C LEU A 17 -17.60 2.25 3.20
N ARG A 18 -18.47 3.00 3.89
CA ARG A 18 -18.05 3.91 4.97
C ARG A 18 -17.35 3.15 6.11
N ARG A 19 -17.85 1.97 6.47
CA ARG A 19 -17.23 1.10 7.48
C ARG A 19 -15.87 0.57 7.02
N VAL A 20 -15.78 0.15 5.76
CA VAL A 20 -14.51 -0.29 5.16
C VAL A 20 -13.50 0.85 5.13
N GLU A 21 -13.91 2.06 4.75
CA GLU A 21 -13.05 3.25 4.77
C GLU A 21 -12.55 3.61 6.17
N ALA A 22 -13.33 3.29 7.22
CA ALA A 22 -12.92 3.43 8.61
C ALA A 22 -11.93 2.34 9.08
N GLY A 23 -11.65 1.35 8.24
CA GLY A 23 -10.67 0.29 8.50
C GLY A 23 -11.27 -1.10 8.70
N GLU A 24 -12.58 -1.28 8.55
CA GLU A 24 -13.22 -2.58 8.75
C GLU A 24 -13.02 -3.52 7.55
N GLU A 25 -12.67 -4.78 7.82
CA GLU A 25 -12.66 -5.85 6.82
C GLU A 25 -13.96 -6.66 6.86
N ILE A 26 -14.61 -6.78 5.71
CA ILE A 26 -15.93 -7.41 5.59
C ILE A 26 -15.90 -8.56 4.58
N GLU A 27 -16.36 -9.74 5.00
CA GLU A 27 -16.57 -10.89 4.15
C GLU A 27 -17.95 -10.85 3.50
N ILE A 28 -18.01 -11.12 2.19
CA ILE A 28 -19.24 -11.19 1.44
C ILE A 28 -19.61 -12.66 1.22
N LEU A 29 -20.83 -13.01 1.63
CA LEU A 29 -21.37 -14.36 1.52
C LEU A 29 -22.38 -14.45 0.37
N LYS A 30 -22.34 -15.56 -0.37
CA LYS A 30 -23.40 -15.99 -1.28
C LYS A 30 -23.85 -17.38 -0.84
N ASP A 31 -25.15 -17.55 -0.57
CA ASP A 31 -25.72 -18.82 -0.07
C ASP A 31 -24.92 -19.39 1.13
N ASN A 32 -24.66 -18.55 2.14
CA ASN A 32 -23.84 -18.83 3.33
C ASN A 32 -22.40 -19.29 3.06
N ARG A 33 -21.88 -19.12 1.84
CA ARG A 33 -20.50 -19.41 1.50
C ARG A 33 -19.73 -18.10 1.27
N PRO A 34 -18.56 -17.91 1.91
CA PRO A 34 -17.70 -16.76 1.62
C PRO A 34 -17.26 -16.77 0.16
N VAL A 35 -17.45 -15.65 -0.53
CA VAL A 35 -17.08 -15.48 -1.95
C VAL A 35 -16.15 -14.31 -2.21
N ALA A 36 -16.12 -13.30 -1.33
CA ALA A 36 -15.25 -12.14 -1.49
C ALA A 36 -14.95 -11.48 -0.14
N LYS A 37 -13.96 -10.58 -0.13
CA LYS A 37 -13.67 -9.65 0.95
C LYS A 37 -13.64 -8.22 0.41
N ILE A 38 -14.22 -7.30 1.17
CA ILE A 38 -14.07 -5.86 0.96
C ILE A 38 -13.19 -5.34 2.08
N ILE A 39 -12.03 -4.79 1.70
CA ILE A 39 -11.01 -4.31 2.62
C ILE A 39 -10.66 -2.85 2.31
N PRO A 40 -10.24 -2.06 3.31
CA PRO A 40 -9.69 -0.73 3.06
C PRO A 40 -8.50 -0.82 2.12
N LEU A 41 -8.48 0.04 1.11
CA LEU A 41 -7.28 0.18 0.31
C LEU A 41 -6.21 0.88 1.15
N PRO A 42 -4.96 0.38 1.14
CA PRO A 42 -3.88 1.05 1.83
C PRO A 42 -3.73 2.46 1.26
N ARG A 43 -3.88 3.47 2.12
CA ARG A 43 -3.57 4.84 1.75
C ARG A 43 -2.07 4.88 1.47
N ARG A 44 -1.71 5.09 0.19
CA ARG A 44 -0.31 5.32 -0.18
C ARG A 44 0.15 6.55 0.59
N ARG A 45 1.08 6.37 1.52
CA ARG A 45 1.70 7.49 2.24
C ARG A 45 2.33 8.40 1.20
N GLN A 46 1.77 9.59 1.03
CA GLN A 46 2.35 10.59 0.12
C GLN A 46 3.62 11.21 0.71
N TRP A 47 3.73 11.18 2.04
CA TRP A 47 4.88 11.70 2.78
C TRP A 47 5.43 10.60 3.67
N VAL A 48 6.70 10.28 3.48
CA VAL A 48 7.45 9.34 4.33
C VAL A 48 8.47 10.18 5.11
N PRO A 49 8.48 10.13 6.46
CA PRO A 49 9.46 10.85 7.25
C PRO A 49 10.89 10.42 6.89
N ALA A 50 11.83 11.37 6.83
CA ALA A 50 13.23 11.08 6.50
C ALA A 50 13.85 10.00 7.41
N ALA A 51 13.46 9.96 8.69
CA ALA A 51 13.91 8.94 9.64
C ALA A 51 13.43 7.52 9.29
N GLU A 52 12.27 7.37 8.66
CA GLU A 52 11.77 6.06 8.20
C GLU A 52 12.54 5.59 6.97
N VAL A 53 12.79 6.51 6.02
CA VAL A 53 13.64 6.24 4.84
C VAL A 53 15.05 5.80 5.27
N LEU A 54 15.68 6.54 6.18
CA LEU A 54 17.04 6.21 6.64
C LEU A 54 17.11 4.84 7.32
N ARG A 55 16.11 4.48 8.12
CA ARG A 55 16.04 3.15 8.75
C ARG A 55 15.95 2.03 7.73
N GLU A 56 15.10 2.19 6.71
CA GLU A 56 14.97 1.17 5.67
C GLU A 56 16.21 1.09 4.78
N LEU A 57 16.87 2.21 4.47
CA LEU A 57 18.15 2.21 3.76
C LEU A 57 19.26 1.46 4.53
N VAL A 58 19.37 1.68 5.84
CA VAL A 58 20.32 0.95 6.68
C VAL A 58 20.00 -0.55 6.69
N ARG A 59 18.71 -0.92 6.72
CA ARG A 59 18.27 -2.33 6.66
C ARG A 59 18.61 -2.98 5.32
N LEU A 60 18.43 -2.27 4.21
CA LEU A 60 18.71 -2.77 2.86
C LEU A 60 20.22 -3.01 2.66
N GLY A 61 21.07 -2.19 3.28
CA GLY A 61 22.52 -2.32 3.20
C GLY A 61 23.09 -1.82 1.86
N PRO A 62 24.33 -2.19 1.51
CA PRO A 62 24.96 -1.76 0.26
C PRO A 62 24.23 -2.35 -0.96
N ASP A 63 24.31 -1.65 -2.09
CA ASP A 63 23.75 -2.13 -3.35
C ASP A 63 24.40 -3.46 -3.76
N THR A 64 23.58 -4.50 -3.91
CA THR A 64 23.98 -5.83 -4.38
C THR A 64 23.51 -6.12 -5.81
N THR A 65 22.73 -5.22 -6.39
CA THR A 65 22.07 -5.39 -7.69
C THR A 65 22.87 -4.82 -8.85
N GLY A 66 23.85 -3.96 -8.56
CA GLY A 66 24.60 -3.23 -9.59
C GLY A 66 23.85 -2.03 -10.17
N LEU A 67 22.64 -1.75 -9.69
CA LEU A 67 21.78 -0.65 -10.12
C LEU A 67 22.49 0.70 -10.02
N ARG A 68 23.30 0.91 -8.98
CA ARG A 68 24.06 2.16 -8.82
C ARG A 68 24.96 2.44 -10.02
N GLU A 69 25.62 1.42 -10.53
CA GLU A 69 26.54 1.55 -11.66
C GLU A 69 25.78 1.71 -12.98
N GLU A 70 24.70 0.95 -13.16
CA GLU A 70 23.81 1.08 -14.32
C GLU A 70 23.23 2.51 -14.43
N LEU A 71 22.76 3.08 -13.31
CA LEU A 71 22.25 4.44 -13.27
C LEU A 71 23.34 5.47 -13.58
N ARG A 72 24.57 5.27 -13.10
CA ARG A 72 25.70 6.16 -13.38
C ARG A 72 26.08 6.16 -14.87
N GLN A 73 25.94 5.02 -15.54
CA GLN A 73 26.21 4.91 -16.98
C GLN A 73 25.07 5.47 -17.83
N THR A 74 23.83 5.41 -17.33
CA THR A 74 22.63 5.79 -18.08
C THR A 74 22.28 7.26 -17.94
N LEU A 75 22.46 7.83 -16.74
CA LEU A 75 22.13 9.21 -16.45
C LEU A 75 23.28 10.14 -16.82
N SER A 76 22.97 11.19 -17.57
CA SER A 76 23.94 12.22 -17.98
C SER A 76 24.26 13.23 -16.88
N GLU A 77 23.41 13.33 -15.87
CA GLU A 77 23.53 14.29 -14.77
C GLU A 77 23.53 13.54 -13.43
N THR A 78 24.26 14.08 -12.46
CA THR A 78 24.29 13.58 -11.08
C THR A 78 24.03 14.73 -10.12
N THR A 79 23.69 14.39 -8.88
CA THR A 79 23.55 15.33 -7.77
C THR A 79 24.76 15.25 -6.82
N ASP A 80 25.75 14.40 -7.13
CA ASP A 80 26.93 14.16 -6.28
C ASP A 80 27.78 15.43 -6.06
N ASP A 81 27.71 16.40 -6.96
CA ASP A 81 28.42 17.68 -6.92
C ASP A 81 27.62 18.82 -6.28
N LEU A 82 26.34 18.60 -5.93
CA LEU A 82 25.57 19.62 -5.23
C LEU A 82 26.03 19.78 -3.77
N PRO A 83 26.21 21.03 -3.30
CA PRO A 83 26.39 21.27 -1.86
C PRO A 83 25.09 20.94 -1.12
N TRP A 84 25.22 20.20 -0.03
CA TRP A 84 24.11 19.86 0.88
C TRP A 84 23.78 20.98 1.85
#